data_AF-A0A1H7DI44-F1
#
_entry.id   AF-A0A1H7DI44-F1
#
_cell.length_a   1.000
_cell.length_b   1.000
_cell.length_c   1.000
_cell.angle_alpha   90.00
_cell.angle_beta   90.00
_cell.angle_gamma   90.00
#
_symmetry.space_group_name_H-M   'P 1'
#
loop_
_entity.id
_entity.type
_entity.pdbx_description
1 polymer ?
#
loop_
_entity_poly.entity_id
_entity_poly.type
_entity_poly.pdbx_seq_one_letter_code
_entity_poly.pdbx_strand_id
1 'polypeptide(L)'
;MTDPVRALRALARVVRRHGPLGVALVAWTLLACRRVRRQLAQGGLDAVRLPGPPPGGTDTLVRRALRRGGGNCLESALVRQRWFARRRVARTVVIAVSAPSAGFHAHAWLDGDPDPHRDELAEILRRPVPPSWLPRPRR
;
A
#
# COMPACT_ATOMS: atom_id res chain seq x y z
N MET A 1 19.97 -16.39 -10.70
CA MET A 1 19.89 -17.41 -9.63
C MET A 1 20.18 -16.76 -8.29
N THR A 2 19.17 -16.57 -7.45
CA THR A 2 19.32 -15.98 -6.12
C THR A 2 19.96 -17.00 -5.19
N ASP A 3 21.13 -16.69 -4.63
CA ASP A 3 21.82 -17.54 -3.66
C ASP A 3 20.91 -17.80 -2.44
N PRO A 4 20.50 -19.07 -2.20
CA PRO A 4 19.56 -19.42 -1.14
C PRO A 4 20.11 -19.10 0.25
N VAL A 5 21.43 -19.14 0.44
CA VAL A 5 22.10 -18.84 1.71
C VAL A 5 22.01 -17.34 2.01
N ARG A 6 22.14 -16.50 0.98
CA ARG A 6 22.01 -15.03 1.10
C ARG A 6 20.57 -14.61 1.40
N ALA A 7 19.60 -15.27 0.78
CA ALA A 7 18.18 -15.07 1.05
C ALA A 7 17.82 -15.49 2.49
N LEU A 8 18.28 -16.66 2.95
CA LEU A 8 18.10 -17.14 4.33
C LEU A 8 18.71 -16.19 5.37
N ARG A 9 19.93 -15.69 5.15
CA ARG A 9 20.59 -14.73 6.05
C ARG A 9 19.90 -13.37 6.09
N ALA A 10 19.32 -12.92 4.97
CA ALA A 10 18.51 -11.71 4.93
C ALA A 10 17.19 -11.91 5.67
N LEU A 11 16.52 -13.05 5.47
CA LEU A 11 15.31 -13.42 6.20
C LEU A 11 15.58 -13.47 7.71
N ALA A 12 16.63 -14.17 8.14
CA ALA A 12 17.02 -14.29 9.55
C ALA A 12 17.36 -12.95 10.20
N ARG A 13 17.94 -11.99 9.45
CA ARG A 13 18.15 -10.61 9.96
C ARG A 13 16.85 -9.85 10.12
N VAL A 14 15.90 -10.01 9.21
CA VAL A 14 14.57 -9.38 9.31
C VAL A 14 13.76 -10.02 10.44
N VAL A 15 13.80 -11.35 10.58
CA VAL A 15 13.19 -12.10 11.69
C VAL A 15 13.74 -11.60 13.03
N ARG A 16 15.07 -11.50 13.18
CA ARG A 16 15.67 -11.01 14.43
C ARG A 16 15.32 -9.55 14.75
N ARG A 17 15.18 -8.70 13.73
CA ARG A 17 14.95 -7.26 13.92
C ARG A 17 13.47 -6.88 14.09
N HIS A 18 12.55 -7.67 13.55
CA HIS A 18 11.12 -7.34 13.51
C HIS A 18 10.20 -8.46 14.03
N GLY A 19 10.76 -9.59 14.44
CA GLY A 19 10.01 -10.78 14.83
C GLY A 19 9.31 -11.48 13.65
N PRO A 20 8.67 -12.64 13.90
CA PRO A 20 7.94 -13.39 12.89
C PRO A 20 6.75 -12.59 12.31
N LEU A 21 6.06 -11.82 13.15
CA LEU A 21 4.95 -10.96 12.70
C LEU A 21 5.42 -9.85 11.74
N GLY A 22 6.60 -9.28 11.98
CA GLY A 22 7.19 -8.29 11.08
C GLY A 22 7.53 -8.88 9.70
N VAL A 23 8.05 -10.12 9.67
CA VAL A 23 8.31 -10.83 8.42
C VAL A 23 7.02 -11.11 7.67
N ALA A 24 5.99 -11.59 8.37
CA ALA A 24 4.67 -11.81 7.78
C ALA A 24 4.09 -10.52 7.19
N LEU A 25 4.25 -9.38 7.88
CA LEU A 25 3.78 -8.08 7.37
C LEU A 25 4.55 -7.62 6.13
N VAL A 26 5.87 -7.81 6.09
CA VAL A 26 6.69 -7.50 4.90
C VAL A 26 6.27 -8.39 3.72
N ALA A 27 6.14 -9.70 3.95
CA ALA A 27 5.71 -10.64 2.93
C ALA A 27 4.32 -10.30 2.39
N TRP A 28 3.36 -10.04 3.29
CA TRP A 28 2.03 -9.59 2.92
C TRP A 28 2.08 -8.30 2.09
N THR A 29 2.88 -7.31 2.50
CA THR A 29 2.97 -6.02 1.80
C THR A 29 3.47 -6.20 0.35
N LEU A 30 4.51 -7.00 0.16
CA LEU A 30 5.08 -7.26 -1.17
C LEU A 30 4.09 -8.04 -2.06
N LEU A 31 3.43 -9.06 -1.51
CA LEU A 31 2.43 -9.85 -2.23
C LEU A 31 1.18 -9.02 -2.56
N ALA A 32 0.72 -8.19 -1.62
CA ALA A 32 -0.39 -7.27 -1.83
C ALA A 32 -0.07 -6.28 -2.94
N CYS A 33 1.13 -5.67 -2.95
CA CYS A 33 1.57 -4.77 -4.01
C CYS A 33 1.56 -5.44 -5.39
N ARG A 34 2.10 -6.67 -5.49
CA ARG A 34 2.05 -7.46 -6.74
C ARG A 34 0.62 -7.77 -7.17
N ARG A 35 -0.28 -8.07 -6.22
CA ARG A 35 -1.69 -8.35 -6.49
C ARG A 35 -2.42 -7.10 -6.96
N VAL A 36 -2.19 -5.94 -6.33
CA VAL A 36 -2.73 -4.65 -6.80
C VAL A 36 -2.29 -4.39 -8.23
N ARG A 37 -0.99 -4.49 -8.52
CA ARG A 37 -0.46 -4.28 -9.87
C ARG A 37 -1.17 -5.13 -10.92
N ARG A 38 -1.32 -6.43 -10.65
CA ARG A 38 -2.04 -7.35 -11.55
C ARG A 38 -3.51 -6.99 -11.71
N GLN A 39 -4.20 -6.70 -10.60
CA GLN A 39 -5.64 -6.35 -10.63
C GLN A 39 -5.91 -5.03 -11.35
N LEU A 40 -5.05 -4.02 -11.16
CA LEU A 40 -5.14 -2.75 -11.88
C LEU A 40 -4.96 -2.96 -13.39
N ALA A 41 -3.98 -3.77 -13.79
CA ALA A 41 -3.74 -4.07 -15.20
C ALA A 41 -4.88 -4.85 -15.87
N GLN A 42 -5.63 -5.66 -15.10
CA GLN A 42 -6.68 -6.53 -15.63
C GLN A 42 -8.08 -5.94 -15.57
N GLY A 43 -8.39 -5.11 -14.57
CA GLY A 43 -9.75 -4.63 -14.32
C GLY A 43 -9.84 -3.28 -13.64
N GLY A 44 -8.75 -2.51 -13.68
CA GLY A 44 -8.72 -1.16 -13.12
C GLY A 44 -8.93 -1.11 -11.60
N LEU A 45 -9.35 0.06 -11.13
CA LEU A 45 -9.36 0.41 -9.71
C LEU A 45 -10.44 -0.35 -8.90
N ASP A 46 -11.56 -0.64 -9.54
CA ASP A 46 -12.70 -1.32 -8.90
C ASP A 46 -12.49 -2.82 -8.76
N ALA A 47 -11.57 -3.42 -9.53
CA ALA A 47 -11.18 -4.82 -9.40
C ALA A 47 -10.29 -5.08 -8.17
N VAL A 48 -9.75 -4.04 -7.53
CA VAL A 48 -8.76 -4.20 -6.46
C VAL A 48 -9.41 -4.84 -5.22
N ARG A 49 -8.95 -6.04 -4.88
CA ARG A 49 -9.38 -6.85 -3.73
C ARG A 49 -8.16 -7.46 -3.06
N LEU A 50 -7.91 -7.06 -1.81
CA LEU A 50 -6.74 -7.48 -1.03
C LEU A 50 -7.14 -8.27 0.24
N PRO A 51 -6.43 -9.36 0.55
CA PRO A 51 -6.62 -10.07 1.82
C PRO A 51 -6.24 -9.17 3.00
N GLY A 52 -6.76 -9.49 4.18
CA GLY A 52 -6.40 -8.78 5.41
C GLY A 52 -4.90 -8.87 5.71
N PRO A 53 -4.27 -7.77 6.14
CA PRO A 53 -2.90 -7.83 6.64
C PRO A 53 -2.82 -8.64 7.94
N PRO A 54 -1.66 -9.25 8.23
CA PRO A 54 -1.44 -9.91 9.51
C PRO A 54 -1.58 -8.91 10.68
N PRO A 55 -1.90 -9.38 11.89
CA PRO A 55 -1.95 -8.53 13.07
C PRO A 55 -0.55 -8.04 13.46
N GLY A 56 -0.49 -6.86 14.09
CA GLY A 56 0.75 -6.26 14.58
C GLY A 56 1.60 -5.58 13.49
N GLY A 57 2.74 -5.02 13.90
CA GLY A 57 3.66 -4.27 13.04
C GLY A 57 3.36 -2.77 12.92
N THR A 58 4.18 -2.06 12.13
CA THR A 58 4.18 -0.59 12.05
C THR A 58 3.97 -0.09 10.64
N ASP A 59 3.40 1.11 10.50
CA ASP A 59 3.24 1.79 9.20
C ASP A 59 4.61 2.00 8.52
N THR A 60 5.64 2.32 9.30
CA THR A 60 7.03 2.45 8.81
C THR A 60 7.52 1.19 8.10
N LEU A 61 7.19 -0.01 8.63
CA LEU A 61 7.59 -1.28 8.02
C LEU A 61 6.87 -1.52 6.70
N VAL A 62 5.58 -1.22 6.62
CA VAL A 62 4.78 -1.28 5.38
C VAL A 62 5.35 -0.33 4.32
N ARG A 63 5.57 0.94 4.67
CA ARG A 63 6.18 1.93 3.75
C ARG A 63 7.55 1.49 3.26
N ARG A 64 8.39 0.94 4.15
CA ARG A 64 9.72 0.44 3.76
C ARG A 64 9.65 -0.77 2.82
N ALA A 65 8.70 -1.67 3.07
CA ALA A 65 8.48 -2.83 2.20
C ALA A 65 7.96 -2.40 0.81
N LEU A 66 7.03 -1.44 0.74
CA LEU A 66 6.54 -0.88 -0.53
C LEU A 66 7.67 -0.22 -1.34
N ARG A 67 8.50 0.61 -0.70
CA ARG A 67 9.67 1.23 -1.35
C ARG A 67 10.62 0.19 -1.93
N ARG A 68 10.89 -0.90 -1.21
CA ARG A 68 11.74 -2.00 -1.70
C ARG A 68 11.07 -2.84 -2.78
N GLY A 69 9.74 -2.95 -2.76
CA GLY A 69 8.96 -3.67 -3.76
C GLY A 69 8.80 -2.93 -5.08
N GLY A 70 9.24 -1.67 -5.16
CA GLY A 70 9.06 -0.82 -6.33
C GLY A 70 7.59 -0.54 -6.61
N GLY A 71 6.78 -0.36 -5.55
CA GLY A 71 5.38 0.05 -5.69
C GLY A 71 5.29 1.51 -6.12
N ASN A 72 4.47 1.83 -7.12
CA ASN A 72 4.20 3.22 -7.48
C ASN A 72 3.28 3.91 -6.45
N CYS A 73 2.97 5.19 -6.65
CA CYS A 73 2.12 5.98 -5.73
C CYS A 73 0.75 5.33 -5.52
N LEU A 74 0.06 4.93 -6.60
CA LEU A 74 -1.27 4.32 -6.55
C LEU A 74 -1.25 2.94 -5.87
N GLU A 75 -0.32 2.08 -6.25
CA GLU A 75 -0.13 0.75 -5.65
C GLU A 75 0.14 0.87 -4.14
N SER A 76 1.02 1.80 -3.78
CA SER A 76 1.38 2.08 -2.40
C SER A 76 0.20 2.62 -1.60
N ALA A 77 -0.57 3.55 -2.15
CA ALA A 77 -1.76 4.11 -1.54
C ALA A 77 -2.83 3.02 -1.29
N LEU A 78 -3.09 2.14 -2.27
CA LEU A 78 -4.07 1.05 -2.14
C LEU A 78 -3.66 0.01 -1.09
N VAL A 79 -2.39 -0.40 -1.05
CA VAL A 79 -1.91 -1.33 -0.01
C VAL A 79 -1.99 -0.68 1.37
N ARG A 80 -1.62 0.59 1.49
CA ARG A 80 -1.71 1.33 2.76
C ARG A 80 -3.16 1.56 3.19
N GLN A 81 -4.08 1.81 2.25
CA GLN A 81 -5.51 1.89 2.54
C GLN A 81 -6.00 0.60 3.20
N ARG A 82 -5.62 -0.56 2.64
CA ARG A 82 -5.98 -1.86 3.21
C ARG A 82 -5.38 -2.08 4.59
N TRP A 83 -4.14 -1.63 4.80
CA TRP A 83 -3.45 -1.65 6.09
C TRP A 83 -4.17 -0.82 7.15
N PHE A 84 -4.52 0.44 6.85
CA PHE A 84 -5.26 1.30 7.76
C PHE A 84 -6.66 0.80 8.05
N ALA A 85 -7.35 0.24 7.05
CA ALA A 85 -8.68 -0.35 7.22
C ALA A 85 -8.70 -1.44 8.31
N ARG A 86 -7.69 -2.32 8.36
CA ARG A 86 -7.57 -3.35 9.41
C ARG A 86 -7.46 -2.75 10.82
N ARG A 87 -6.93 -1.54 10.92
CA ARG A 87 -6.74 -0.77 12.16
C ARG A 87 -7.92 0.17 12.43
N ARG A 88 -9.04 0.00 11.71
CA ARG A 88 -10.25 0.83 11.81
C ARG A 88 -10.03 2.30 11.48
N VAL A 89 -8.98 2.61 10.72
CA VAL A 89 -8.73 3.96 10.21
C VAL A 89 -9.17 3.99 8.75
N ALA A 90 -10.30 4.62 8.48
CA ALA A 90 -10.80 4.81 7.12
C ALA A 90 -9.99 5.91 6.44
N ARG A 91 -9.13 5.54 5.49
CA ARG A 91 -8.35 6.47 4.67
C ARG A 91 -8.84 6.40 3.23
N THR A 92 -9.15 7.54 2.64
CA THR A 92 -9.54 7.65 1.23
C THR A 92 -8.29 7.69 0.37
N VAL A 93 -8.26 6.97 -0.75
CA VAL A 93 -7.23 7.16 -1.78
C VAL A 93 -7.65 8.34 -2.63
N VAL A 94 -6.79 9.34 -2.75
CA VAL A 94 -6.96 10.48 -3.65
C VAL A 94 -6.06 10.27 -4.86
N ILE A 95 -6.59 10.50 -6.05
CA ILE A 95 -5.84 10.47 -7.32
C ILE A 95 -5.99 11.84 -7.96
N ALA A 96 -4.87 12.43 -8.34
CA ALA A 96 -4.81 13.74 -8.95
C ALA A 96 -3.79 13.77 -10.08
N VAL A 97 -3.93 14.76 -10.96
CA VAL A 97 -3.04 14.99 -12.10
C VAL A 97 -2.60 16.45 -12.15
N SER A 98 -1.40 16.71 -12.66
CA SER A 98 -0.97 18.09 -12.96
C SER A 98 -1.78 18.68 -14.12
N ALA A 99 -1.78 20.01 -14.21
CA ALA A 99 -2.33 20.69 -15.37
C ALA A 99 -1.59 20.27 -16.66
N PRO A 100 -2.29 20.09 -17.81
CA PRO A 100 -1.65 19.68 -19.06
C PRO A 100 -0.49 20.57 -19.50
N SER A 101 -0.54 21.86 -19.18
CA SER A 101 0.50 22.85 -19.51
C SER A 101 1.79 22.71 -18.71
N ALA A 102 1.80 21.98 -17.59
CA ALA A 102 2.94 21.84 -16.69
C ALA A 102 3.72 20.52 -16.89
N GLY A 103 3.39 19.73 -17.92
CA GLY A 103 3.86 18.36 -18.07
C GLY A 103 2.97 17.41 -17.29
N PHE A 104 2.39 16.42 -17.96
CA PHE A 104 1.43 15.51 -17.35
C PHE A 104 2.08 14.61 -16.29
N HIS A 105 1.62 14.72 -15.05
CA HIS A 105 2.07 13.95 -13.90
C HIS A 105 0.86 13.46 -13.10
N ALA A 106 0.73 12.14 -12.96
CA ALA A 106 -0.29 11.53 -12.12
C ALA A 106 0.27 11.18 -10.74
N HIS A 107 -0.45 11.52 -9.69
CA HIS A 107 -0.10 11.19 -8.32
C HIS A 107 -1.27 10.58 -7.55
N ALA A 108 -0.97 9.78 -6.53
CA ALA A 108 -1.97 9.19 -5.66
C ALA A 108 -1.45 9.04 -4.23
N TRP A 109 -2.24 9.49 -3.27
CA TRP A 109 -1.91 9.47 -1.85
C TRP A 109 -3.12 9.04 -1.01
N LEU A 110 -2.91 8.88 0.31
CA LEU A 110 -4.01 8.71 1.25
C LEU A 110 -4.39 10.04 1.87
N ASP A 111 -5.68 10.27 2.01
CA ASP A 111 -6.20 11.43 2.70
C ASP A 111 -5.60 11.56 4.12
N GLY A 112 -5.10 12.75 4.43
CA GLY A 112 -4.34 13.08 5.63
C GLY A 112 -2.88 12.61 5.66
N ASP A 113 -2.31 12.08 4.57
CA ASP A 113 -0.86 12.09 4.38
C ASP A 113 -0.39 13.52 4.03
N PRO A 114 0.78 13.97 4.53
CA PRO A 114 1.42 15.16 4.02
C PRO A 114 1.90 14.89 2.58
N ASP A 115 1.45 15.68 1.63
CA ASP A 115 1.89 15.62 0.23
C ASP A 115 2.28 17.04 -0.23
N PRO A 116 3.57 17.28 -0.54
CA PRO A 116 4.06 18.61 -0.91
C PRO A 116 3.57 19.06 -2.28
N HIS A 117 3.10 18.15 -3.13
CA HIS A 117 2.64 18.46 -4.49
C HIS A 117 1.11 18.61 -4.57
N ARG A 118 0.39 18.44 -3.46
CA ARG A 118 -1.08 18.45 -3.45
C ARG A 118 -1.68 19.73 -4.03
N ASP A 119 -1.03 20.88 -3.80
CA ASP A 119 -1.57 22.19 -4.17
C ASP A 119 -1.36 22.48 -5.68
N GLU A 120 -0.52 21.69 -6.35
CA GLU A 120 -0.19 21.79 -7.79
C GLU A 120 -0.98 20.80 -8.65
N LEU A 121 -1.78 19.93 -8.02
CA LEU A 121 -2.49 18.83 -8.68
C LEU A 121 -4.01 19.05 -8.64
N ALA A 122 -4.67 18.80 -9.76
CA ALA A 122 -6.11 18.73 -9.85
C ALA A 122 -6.60 17.32 -9.46
N GLU A 123 -7.35 17.21 -8.37
CA GLU A 123 -7.97 15.95 -7.95
C GLU A 123 -8.99 15.49 -9.00
N ILE A 124 -8.89 14.23 -9.43
CA ILE A 124 -9.81 13.64 -10.41
C ILE A 124 -10.64 12.50 -9.83
N LEU A 125 -10.18 11.88 -8.73
CA LEU A 125 -10.88 10.77 -8.12
C LEU A 125 -10.59 10.66 -6.63
N ARG A 126 -11.65 10.40 -5.86
CA ARG A 126 -11.57 9.95 -4.48
C ARG A 126 -12.16 8.55 -4.36
N ARG A 127 -11.34 7.60 -3.93
CA ARG A 127 -11.76 6.21 -3.69
C ARG A 127 -11.83 5.93 -2.18
N PRO A 128 -13.04 5.87 -1.60
CA PRO A 128 -13.18 5.53 -0.19
C PRO A 128 -12.69 4.10 0.10
N VAL A 129 -12.47 3.82 1.38
CA VAL A 129 -12.15 2.45 1.81
C VAL A 129 -13.34 1.52 1.48
N PRO A 130 -13.12 0.38 0.80
CA PRO A 130 -14.19 -0.59 0.59
C PRO A 130 -14.78 -1.04 1.94
N PRO A 131 -16.12 -1.04 2.11
CA PRO A 131 -16.75 -1.47 3.37
C PRO A 131 -16.34 -2.88 3.80
N SER A 132 -16.10 -3.78 2.83
CA SER A 132 -15.63 -5.14 3.05
C SER A 132 -14.22 -5.24 3.67
N TRP A 133 -13.45 -4.14 3.69
CA TRP A 133 -12.12 -4.11 4.32
C TRP A 133 -12.16 -3.66 5.78
N LEU A 134 -13.26 -3.04 6.20
CA LEU A 134 -13.46 -2.58 7.56
C LEU A 134 -13.89 -3.76 8.45
N PRO A 135 -13.33 -3.90 9.66
CA PRO A 135 -13.81 -4.87 10.64
C PRO A 135 -15.28 -4.60 10.95
N ARG A 136 -16.09 -5.65 11.06
CA ARG A 136 -17.49 -5.50 11.51
C ARG A 136 -17.51 -4.88 12.93
N PRO A 137 -18.45 -3.97 13.22
CA PRO A 137 -18.66 -3.48 14.59
C PRO A 137 -18.97 -4.67 15.50
N ARG A 138 -18.40 -4.66 16.70
CA ARG A 138 -18.85 -5.58 17.77
C ARG A 138 -20.22 -5.05 18.22
N ARG A 139 -21.25 -5.89 18.10
CA ARG A 139 -22.56 -5.64 18.71
C ARG A 139 -22.45 -5.78 20.22
#